data_AF-A0AAQ3J8Q1-F1
#
_entry.id   AF-A0AAQ3J8Q1-F1
#
_cell.length_a   1.000
_cell.length_b   1.000
_cell.length_c   1.000
_cell.angle_alpha   90.00
_cell.angle_beta   90.00
_cell.angle_gamma   90.00
#
_symmetry.space_group_name_H-M   'P 1'
#
loop_
_entity.id
_entity.type
_entity.pdbx_description
1 polymer ?
#
loop_
_entity_poly.entity_id
_entity_poly.type
_entity_poly.pdbx_seq_one_letter_code
_entity_poly.pdbx_strand_id
1 'polypeptide(L)'
;MPNKRTVAIGFIGATLDRVGKGASRWNYWRPSVGLCQQTELPIHRLELIHGLDARDVSLAERVRVDIQQISPSTEVRLHPMSLRNPWDFEEVYGALHDFTTAYNFDTEHEDYLVHITTGTHVAQICWFLLTEARYLPARLIQTSPAKRKNDNEPACGTHALIDLDLSRYDRIASRFASKRLEGLEFLKSGIATRNPAFNRSIEQIERVALRSKAPMLLIGPTGAGKSFLARRIYELKRNRHQMQGRFVEVNCATLRGDGAMSALFGHVKGAFTGAQNARDGLLRAANGGMLFLDEIGELGADEQAMLLKAIEEKRFFPLGSDKEVESDFLIIAGTHRDLRSRVAEGLFREDLYARINLWTFDLPGLAGRREDIEPNIDFELERHAREHGQRARFNLEARRRYLAFASSREAAWLGNFRELSASITRMATLADSGRIDEAQVDDEIDRLRYAWGLAQPTAVSTELPGDSDSMDLFDRLQLKAVIEVCRQADSLSDAGRQLFGVSRQAKAQPNDADRLRKYLARFGLEWGKLVDTK
;
A
#
# COMPACT_ATOMS: atom_id res chain seq x y z
N MET A 1 23.02 10.39 41.27
CA MET A 1 23.57 11.10 40.09
C MET A 1 24.31 12.31 40.61
N PRO A 2 25.52 12.65 40.12
CA PRO A 2 26.17 13.90 40.53
C PRO A 2 25.21 15.05 40.20
N ASN A 3 25.00 15.95 41.16
CA ASN A 3 24.04 17.05 41.04
C ASN A 3 24.57 18.04 40.00
N LYS A 4 24.23 17.84 38.72
CA LYS A 4 24.67 18.71 37.62
C LYS A 4 24.21 20.14 37.86
N ARG A 5 25.05 21.12 37.51
CA ARG A 5 24.70 22.53 37.62
C ARG A 5 23.78 22.93 36.47
N THR A 6 22.61 23.47 36.78
CA THR A 6 21.66 23.93 35.76
C THR A 6 22.08 25.29 35.20
N VAL A 7 22.27 25.36 33.88
CA VAL A 7 22.60 26.58 33.14
C VAL A 7 21.45 26.93 32.23
N ALA A 8 20.87 28.11 32.37
CA ALA A 8 19.83 28.60 31.48
C ALA A 8 20.40 29.61 30.48
N ILE A 9 19.96 29.57 29.23
CA ILE A 9 20.34 30.48 28.15
C ILE A 9 19.06 31.11 27.61
N GLY A 10 19.01 32.43 27.48
CA GLY A 10 17.82 33.10 26.97
C GLY A 10 18.05 34.54 26.58
N PHE A 11 17.10 35.12 25.84
CA PHE A 11 17.10 36.54 25.58
C PHE A 11 16.52 37.32 26.76
N ILE A 12 16.89 38.59 26.88
CA ILE A 12 16.18 39.50 27.76
C ILE A 12 14.78 39.81 27.23
N GLY A 13 13.77 39.83 28.11
CA GLY A 13 12.42 40.23 27.77
C GLY A 13 12.30 41.74 27.62
N ALA A 14 12.60 42.28 26.43
CA ALA A 14 12.61 43.74 26.16
C ALA A 14 11.33 44.49 26.59
N THR A 15 10.18 43.81 26.58
CA THR A 15 8.90 44.32 27.08
C THR A 15 8.58 43.84 28.50
N LEU A 16 8.59 42.53 28.73
CA LEU A 16 8.09 41.93 29.96
C LEU A 16 9.05 42.11 31.15
N ASP A 17 10.36 42.04 30.94
CA ASP A 17 11.34 42.29 32.02
C ASP A 17 11.51 43.78 32.33
N ARG A 18 10.94 44.67 31.51
CA ARG A 18 11.03 46.13 31.68
C ARG A 18 9.91 46.72 32.54
N VAL A 19 8.88 45.94 32.87
CA VAL A 19 7.68 46.43 33.56
C VAL A 19 7.98 46.88 35.00
N GLY A 20 7.37 47.98 35.43
CA GLY A 20 7.51 48.58 36.76
C GLY A 20 8.71 49.54 36.91
N LYS A 21 8.67 50.40 37.95
CA LYS A 21 9.74 51.37 38.26
C LYS A 21 10.03 51.37 39.75
N GLY A 22 11.32 51.46 40.13
CA GLY A 22 11.69 51.43 41.55
C GLY A 22 11.14 50.16 42.23
N ALA A 23 10.62 50.28 43.44
CA ALA A 23 10.09 49.15 44.20
C ALA A 23 8.87 48.46 43.53
N SER A 24 8.10 49.16 42.70
CA SER A 24 6.88 48.58 42.09
C SER A 24 7.16 47.48 41.07
N ARG A 25 8.41 47.32 40.61
CA ARG A 25 8.80 46.24 39.68
C ARG A 25 8.59 44.84 40.23
N TRP A 26 8.64 44.67 41.55
CA TRP A 26 8.38 43.40 42.22
C TRP A 26 6.89 42.98 42.17
N ASN A 27 6.01 43.91 41.80
CA ASN A 27 4.58 43.64 41.64
C ASN A 27 4.24 43.04 40.27
N TYR A 28 5.20 42.96 39.33
CA TYR A 28 4.96 42.45 37.99
C TYR A 28 5.73 41.16 37.75
N TRP A 29 5.12 40.24 37.00
CA TRP A 29 5.80 39.04 36.54
C TRP A 29 6.80 39.38 35.43
N ARG A 30 8.05 38.99 35.64
CA ARG A 30 9.19 39.27 34.76
C ARG A 30 9.85 37.94 34.39
N PRO A 31 9.80 37.48 33.13
CA PRO A 31 10.19 36.12 32.77
C PRO A 31 11.62 35.72 33.17
N SER A 32 12.61 36.59 32.96
CA SER A 32 14.02 36.26 33.25
C SER A 32 14.28 36.17 34.76
N VAL A 33 13.62 37.05 35.53
CA VAL A 33 13.68 37.04 36.99
C VAL A 33 12.90 35.85 37.55
N GLY A 34 11.69 35.61 37.05
CA GLY A 34 10.80 34.53 37.47
C GLY A 34 11.37 33.14 37.22
N LEU A 35 12.16 32.96 36.15
CA LEU A 35 12.92 31.74 35.89
C LEU A 35 13.87 31.41 37.06
N CYS A 36 14.55 32.42 37.63
CA CYS A 36 15.47 32.25 38.75
C CYS A 36 14.77 32.20 40.12
N GLN A 37 13.44 32.38 40.18
CA GLN A 37 12.63 32.26 41.40
C GLN A 37 12.05 30.85 41.61
N GLN A 38 12.29 29.91 40.69
CA GLN A 38 11.73 28.58 40.74
C GLN A 38 12.48 27.71 41.78
N THR A 39 11.83 27.38 42.89
CA THR A 39 12.43 26.57 43.98
C THR A 39 12.73 25.14 43.55
N GLU A 40 11.88 24.56 42.69
CA GLU A 40 12.02 23.19 42.18
C GLU A 40 13.08 23.06 41.07
N LEU A 41 13.58 24.18 40.54
CA LEU A 41 14.53 24.22 39.44
C LEU A 41 15.58 25.32 39.66
N PRO A 42 16.55 25.09 40.57
CA PRO A 42 17.56 26.09 40.90
C PRO A 42 18.50 26.35 39.72
N ILE A 43 18.43 27.57 39.17
CA ILE A 43 19.34 28.02 38.12
C ILE A 43 20.67 28.44 38.75
N HIS A 44 21.75 27.75 38.39
CA HIS A 44 23.08 28.04 38.90
C HIS A 44 23.79 29.11 38.06
N ARG A 45 23.56 29.09 36.74
CA ARG A 45 24.07 30.12 35.83
C ARG A 45 23.00 30.52 34.81
N LEU A 46 22.86 31.81 34.54
CA LEU A 46 22.00 32.36 33.49
C LEU A 46 22.85 33.12 32.48
N GLU A 47 22.91 32.62 31.25
CA GLU A 47 23.48 33.30 30.08
C GLU A 47 22.37 34.17 29.45
N LEU A 48 22.42 35.47 29.70
CA LEU A 48 21.37 36.41 29.30
C LEU A 48 21.83 37.24 28.10
N ILE A 49 21.23 36.98 26.94
CA ILE A 49 21.53 37.67 25.69
C ILE A 49 20.73 38.97 25.60
N HIS A 50 21.39 40.07 25.26
CA HIS A 50 20.76 41.39 25.12
C HIS A 50 21.29 42.16 23.90
N GLY A 51 20.51 43.13 23.44
CA GLY A 51 20.91 44.05 22.37
C GLY A 51 22.00 45.04 22.81
N LEU A 52 22.65 45.67 21.84
CA LEU A 52 23.74 46.64 22.06
C LEU A 52 23.28 48.03 22.52
N ASP A 53 21.99 48.35 22.35
CA ASP A 53 21.47 49.66 22.69
C ASP A 53 21.62 49.95 24.19
N ALA A 54 21.98 51.19 24.54
CA ALA A 54 22.17 51.61 25.94
C ALA A 54 20.95 51.28 26.83
N ARG A 55 19.76 51.28 26.24
CA ARG A 55 18.50 50.94 26.93
C ARG A 55 18.40 49.46 27.29
N ASP A 56 18.91 48.58 26.44
CA ASP A 56 18.89 47.13 26.66
C ASP A 56 20.02 46.70 27.59
N VAL A 57 21.20 47.32 27.46
CA VAL A 57 22.31 47.15 28.41
C VAL A 57 21.87 47.56 29.83
N SER A 58 21.23 48.72 29.98
CA SER A 58 20.71 49.18 31.29
C SER A 58 19.65 48.23 31.85
N LEU A 59 18.81 47.64 30.99
CA LEU A 59 17.81 46.66 31.42
C LEU A 59 18.47 45.34 31.86
N ALA A 60 19.46 44.86 31.11
CA ALA A 60 20.21 43.64 31.41
C ALA A 60 20.94 43.74 32.75
N GLU A 61 21.62 44.85 33.02
CA GLU A 61 22.25 45.11 34.31
C GLU A 61 21.23 45.17 35.45
N ARG A 62 20.06 45.77 35.23
CA ARG A 62 19.01 45.79 36.24
C ARG A 62 18.48 44.39 36.54
N VAL A 63 18.22 43.58 35.50
CA VAL A 63 17.78 42.19 35.66
C VAL A 63 18.85 41.37 36.39
N ARG A 64 20.13 41.56 36.07
CA ARG A 64 21.27 40.93 36.75
C ARG A 64 21.26 41.22 38.25
N VAL A 65 21.14 42.51 38.64
CA VAL A 65 21.10 42.93 40.04
C VAL A 65 19.85 42.41 40.75
N ASP A 66 18.69 42.46 40.10
CA ASP A 66 17.45 41.95 40.68
C ASP A 66 17.54 40.44 40.93
N ILE A 67 18.10 39.64 40.00
CA ILE A 67 18.33 38.20 40.18
C ILE A 67 19.29 37.93 41.35
N GLN A 68 20.37 38.70 41.48
CA GLN A 68 21.30 38.56 42.62
C GLN A 68 20.63 38.79 43.98
N GLN A 69 19.58 39.61 44.05
CA GLN A 69 18.83 39.84 45.29
C GLN A 69 17.91 38.65 45.66
N ILE A 70 17.30 37.99 44.68
CA ILE A 70 16.34 36.90 44.91
C ILE A 70 16.99 35.51 44.90
N SER A 71 18.10 35.34 44.19
CA SER A 71 18.85 34.09 44.06
C SER A 71 20.35 34.42 44.09
N PRO A 72 20.92 34.64 45.29
CA PRO A 72 22.32 35.06 45.43
C PRO A 72 23.35 34.05 44.90
N SER A 73 22.97 32.77 44.79
CA SER A 73 23.81 31.71 44.24
C SER A 73 23.80 31.63 42.71
N THR A 74 22.91 32.36 42.03
CA THR A 74 22.84 32.36 40.56
C THR A 74 23.86 33.32 39.96
N GLU A 75 24.79 32.80 39.18
CA GLU A 75 25.68 33.61 38.35
C GLU A 75 24.92 34.07 37.10
N VAL A 76 24.88 35.37 36.83
CA VAL A 76 24.25 35.92 35.62
C VAL A 76 25.32 36.54 34.73
N ARG A 77 25.49 36.00 33.53
CA ARG A 77 26.45 36.44 32.51
C ARG A 77 25.70 37.12 31.38
N LEU A 78 26.13 38.33 31.02
CA LEU A 78 25.49 39.12 29.99
C LEU A 78 26.22 38.94 28.66
N HIS A 79 25.46 38.64 27.60
CA HIS A 79 25.99 38.43 26.25
C HIS A 79 25.44 39.48 25.29
N PRO A 80 26.26 40.46 24.87
CA PRO A 80 25.83 41.42 23.86
C PRO A 80 25.73 40.73 22.50
N MET A 81 24.59 40.90 21.82
CA MET A 81 24.35 40.37 20.47
C MET A 81 23.85 41.47 19.56
N SER A 82 24.54 41.66 18.43
CA SER A 82 24.16 42.64 17.41
C SER A 82 23.21 41.99 16.40
N LEU A 83 21.96 42.43 16.38
CA LEU A 83 20.97 42.05 15.38
C LEU A 83 20.43 43.31 14.72
N ARG A 84 20.67 43.49 13.41
CA ARG A 84 20.14 44.61 12.62
C ARG A 84 18.64 44.46 12.45
N ASN A 85 18.16 43.26 12.13
CA ASN A 85 16.75 42.92 12.06
C ASN A 85 16.43 41.68 12.91
N PRO A 86 15.93 41.84 14.15
CA PRO A 86 15.52 40.73 15.02
C PRO A 86 14.33 39.88 14.51
N TRP A 87 13.76 40.24 13.36
CA TRP A 87 12.69 39.51 12.67
C TRP A 87 13.16 38.87 11.36
N ASP A 88 14.42 39.05 10.98
CA ASP A 88 15.03 38.35 9.86
C ASP A 88 15.52 36.97 10.31
N PHE A 89 15.08 35.91 9.62
CA PHE A 89 15.37 34.55 10.03
C PHE A 89 16.84 34.18 9.81
N GLU A 90 17.42 34.57 8.68
CA GLU A 90 18.80 34.22 8.31
C GLU A 90 19.79 34.90 9.27
N GLU A 91 19.59 36.19 9.55
CA GLU A 91 20.44 36.94 10.48
C GLU A 91 20.36 36.39 11.91
N VAL A 92 19.14 36.14 12.42
CA VAL A 92 18.95 35.64 13.79
C VAL A 92 19.46 34.21 13.92
N TYR A 93 19.22 33.34 12.94
CA TYR A 93 19.73 31.98 12.95
C TYR A 93 21.25 31.96 12.92
N GLY A 94 21.87 32.75 12.03
CA GLY A 94 23.34 32.85 11.94
C GLY A 94 23.97 33.34 13.24
N ALA A 95 23.46 34.42 13.83
CA ALA A 95 23.99 34.96 15.08
C ALA A 95 23.85 33.99 16.26
N LEU A 96 22.73 33.28 16.37
CA LEU A 96 22.52 32.27 17.42
C LEU A 96 23.39 31.03 17.17
N HIS A 97 23.53 30.60 15.93
CA HIS A 97 24.40 29.49 15.55
C HIS A 97 25.87 29.80 15.91
N ASP A 98 26.35 31.00 15.58
CA ASP A 98 27.70 31.46 15.93
C ASP A 98 27.90 31.52 17.44
N PHE A 99 26.90 32.02 18.18
CA PHE A 99 26.90 32.00 19.65
C PHE A 99 27.01 30.57 20.18
N THR A 100 26.20 29.63 19.68
CA THR A 100 26.25 28.23 20.12
C THR A 100 27.56 27.54 19.76
N THR A 101 28.14 27.84 18.59
CA THR A 101 29.39 27.24 18.15
C THR A 101 30.58 27.75 18.95
N ALA A 102 30.56 29.03 19.34
CA ALA A 102 31.59 29.63 20.19
C ALA A 102 31.46 29.25 21.68
N TYR A 103 30.30 28.76 22.11
CA TYR A 103 30.03 28.42 23.51
C TYR A 103 30.59 27.04 23.87
N ASN A 104 31.37 26.96 24.95
CA ASN A 104 31.96 25.70 25.42
C ASN A 104 31.02 24.97 26.38
N PHE A 105 30.32 23.93 25.89
CA PHE A 105 29.37 23.14 26.68
C PHE A 105 30.05 22.02 27.47
N ASP A 106 29.95 22.06 28.79
CA ASP A 106 30.34 20.99 29.71
C ASP A 106 29.14 20.09 30.04
N THR A 107 28.77 19.23 29.10
CA THR A 107 27.62 18.32 29.26
C THR A 107 27.83 17.23 30.33
N GLU A 108 29.05 17.07 30.85
CA GLU A 108 29.33 16.11 31.93
C GLU A 108 28.89 16.67 33.30
N HIS A 109 29.15 17.95 33.56
CA HIS A 109 28.89 18.60 34.85
C HIS A 109 27.72 19.59 34.85
N GLU A 110 27.28 20.04 33.67
CA GLU A 110 26.21 21.03 33.51
C GLU A 110 25.01 20.44 32.76
N ASP A 111 23.82 20.96 33.08
CA ASP A 111 22.57 20.67 32.39
C ASP A 111 21.99 21.96 31.81
N TYR A 112 21.85 22.02 30.49
CA TYR A 112 21.52 23.23 29.77
C TYR A 112 20.03 23.35 29.50
N LEU A 113 19.49 24.55 29.72
CA LEU A 113 18.12 24.93 29.42
C LEU A 113 18.11 26.14 28.50
N VAL A 114 17.19 26.17 27.54
CA VAL A 114 16.95 27.33 26.68
C VAL A 114 15.61 27.92 27.01
N HIS A 115 15.62 29.17 27.49
CA HIS A 115 14.43 29.90 27.87
C HIS A 115 13.79 30.53 26.64
N ILE A 116 12.64 29.96 26.23
CA ILE A 116 11.94 30.34 25.00
C ILE A 116 10.79 31.33 25.24
N THR A 117 10.60 31.83 26.46
CA THR A 117 9.53 32.81 26.75
C THR A 117 9.89 34.20 26.25
N THR A 118 11.18 34.54 26.22
CA THR A 118 11.72 35.84 25.84
C THR A 118 12.35 35.80 24.44
N GLY A 119 12.66 36.97 23.88
CA GLY A 119 13.09 37.13 22.49
C GLY A 119 11.91 37.24 21.51
N THR A 120 12.23 37.47 20.22
CA THR A 120 11.23 37.51 19.15
C THR A 120 10.72 36.09 18.84
N HIS A 121 9.57 35.96 18.18
CA HIS A 121 9.10 34.66 17.69
C HIS A 121 10.10 34.00 16.75
N VAL A 122 10.88 34.79 16.00
CA VAL A 122 11.96 34.29 15.14
C VAL A 122 13.08 33.68 15.98
N ALA A 123 13.51 34.35 17.05
CA ALA A 123 14.51 33.81 17.98
C ALA A 123 14.03 32.52 18.66
N GLN A 124 12.74 32.43 19.03
CA GLN A 124 12.14 31.23 19.61
C GLN A 124 12.20 30.04 18.64
N ILE A 125 11.88 30.25 17.36
CA ILE A 125 11.98 29.22 16.31
C ILE A 125 13.44 28.81 16.11
N CYS A 126 14.36 29.77 16.07
CA CYS A 126 15.79 29.48 15.90
C CYS A 126 16.35 28.66 17.07
N TRP A 127 15.98 28.99 18.31
CA TRP A 127 16.32 28.19 19.48
C TRP A 127 15.80 26.76 19.40
N PHE A 128 14.56 26.59 18.96
CA PHE A 128 13.99 25.27 18.73
C PHE A 128 14.82 24.48 17.71
N LEU A 129 15.11 25.08 16.55
CA LEU A 129 15.86 24.42 15.47
C LEU A 129 17.29 24.06 15.86
N LEU A 130 18.01 24.94 16.58
CA LEU A 130 19.38 24.67 17.05
C LEU A 130 19.41 23.57 18.11
N THR A 131 18.39 23.50 18.96
CA THR A 131 18.26 22.46 19.99
C THR A 131 17.87 21.11 19.36
N GLU A 132 16.94 21.12 18.40
CA GLU A 132 16.53 19.91 17.65
C GLU A 132 17.67 19.33 16.82
N ALA A 133 18.40 20.19 16.09
CA ALA A 133 19.56 19.81 15.29
C ALA A 133 20.79 19.42 16.13
N ARG A 134 20.68 19.44 17.47
CA ARG A 134 21.73 19.09 18.44
C ARG A 134 22.99 19.98 18.38
N TYR A 135 22.93 21.16 17.78
CA TYR A 135 23.98 22.17 17.91
C TYR A 135 24.04 22.75 19.33
N LEU A 136 22.89 22.77 20.01
CA LEU A 136 22.73 23.20 21.39
C LEU A 136 22.26 22.03 22.25
N PRO A 137 23.11 21.44 23.11
CA PRO A 137 22.78 20.27 23.91
C PRO A 137 21.93 20.63 25.14
N ALA A 138 20.74 21.19 24.91
CA ALA A 138 19.86 21.73 25.94
C ALA A 138 18.42 21.17 25.85
N ARG A 139 17.63 21.41 26.90
CA ARG A 139 16.17 21.25 26.88
C ARG A 139 15.50 22.62 26.82
N LEU A 140 14.30 22.70 26.28
CA LEU A 140 13.59 23.97 26.25
C LEU A 140 12.86 24.19 27.57
N ILE A 141 12.82 25.44 28.05
CA ILE A 141 12.03 25.86 29.21
C ILE A 141 11.16 27.05 28.85
N GLN A 142 9.87 26.95 29.20
CA GLN A 142 8.92 28.02 29.05
C GLN A 142 8.41 28.45 30.42
N THR A 143 8.49 29.73 30.73
CA THR A 143 7.85 30.36 31.89
C THR A 143 6.58 31.09 31.48
N SER A 144 5.58 31.09 32.36
CA SER A 144 4.30 31.77 32.16
C SER A 144 3.85 32.49 33.45
N PRO A 145 3.03 33.55 33.34
CA PRO A 145 2.53 34.24 34.52
C PRO A 145 1.54 33.34 35.28
N ALA A 146 1.66 33.29 36.60
CA ALA A 146 0.70 32.59 37.46
C ALA A 146 -0.43 33.53 37.90
N LYS A 147 -1.64 32.98 38.12
CA LYS A 147 -2.71 33.73 38.78
C LYS A 147 -2.33 33.93 40.24
N ARG A 148 -2.07 35.18 40.64
CA ARG A 148 -1.84 35.55 42.05
C ARG A 148 -3.07 35.22 42.89
N LYS A 149 -2.90 34.49 43.99
CA LYS A 149 -4.01 34.24 44.93
C LYS A 149 -4.19 35.41 45.90
N ASN A 150 -3.10 36.10 46.27
CA ASN A 150 -3.08 37.28 47.15
C ASN A 150 -2.05 38.33 46.66
N ASP A 151 -2.24 39.60 47.01
CA ASP A 151 -1.33 40.72 46.63
C ASP A 151 0.06 40.64 47.29
N ASN A 152 0.22 39.84 48.35
CA ASN A 152 1.48 39.65 49.06
C ASN A 152 2.37 38.53 48.48
N GLU A 153 1.91 37.78 47.47
CA GLU A 153 2.72 36.72 46.85
C GLU A 153 3.64 37.29 45.74
N PRO A 154 4.93 36.91 45.72
CA PRO A 154 5.84 37.33 44.66
C PRO A 154 5.35 36.81 43.30
N ALA A 155 5.44 37.63 42.24
CA ALA A 155 5.10 37.20 40.89
C ALA A 155 6.21 36.35 40.27
N CYS A 156 6.41 35.14 40.79
CA CYS A 156 7.39 34.18 40.27
C CYS A 156 6.94 33.50 38.96
N GLY A 157 5.63 33.29 38.79
CA GLY A 157 5.08 32.56 37.65
C GLY A 157 5.36 31.05 37.73
N THR A 158 4.94 30.33 36.69
CA THR A 158 5.14 28.88 36.56
C THR A 158 6.13 28.57 35.44
N HIS A 159 6.77 27.40 35.50
CA HIS A 159 7.66 26.91 34.44
C HIS A 159 7.20 25.54 33.91
N ALA A 160 7.50 25.28 32.65
CA ALA A 160 7.30 23.99 31.99
C ALA A 160 8.57 23.62 31.22
N LEU A 161 9.12 22.44 31.50
CA LEU A 161 10.21 21.85 30.74
C LEU A 161 9.62 21.15 29.50
N ILE A 162 10.18 21.46 28.35
CA ILE A 162 9.82 20.89 27.05
C ILE A 162 11.00 20.03 26.61
N ASP A 163 10.81 18.72 26.74
CA ASP A 163 11.74 17.72 26.21
C ASP A 163 11.43 17.50 24.73
N LEU A 164 12.42 17.73 23.87
CA LEU A 164 12.32 17.56 22.42
C LEU A 164 12.58 16.11 21.97
N ASP A 165 12.95 15.21 22.89
CA ASP A 165 13.13 13.80 22.54
C ASP A 165 11.79 13.12 22.25
N LEU A 166 11.52 12.93 20.95
CA LEU A 166 10.33 12.27 20.41
C LEU A 166 10.16 10.82 20.91
N SER A 167 11.21 10.17 21.44
CA SER A 167 11.15 8.79 21.94
C SER A 167 10.28 8.61 23.18
N ARG A 168 10.00 9.69 23.94
CA ARG A 168 9.06 9.67 25.07
C ARG A 168 7.62 10.01 24.69
N TYR A 169 7.37 10.44 23.46
CA TYR A 169 6.03 10.73 22.95
C TYR A 169 5.42 9.50 22.27
N ASP A 170 5.25 8.42 23.05
CA ASP A 170 4.52 7.21 22.63
C ASP A 170 3.17 7.54 22.00
N ARG A 171 2.52 8.63 22.41
CA ARG A 171 1.23 9.09 21.85
C ARG A 171 1.31 9.59 20.41
N ILE A 172 2.43 10.18 19.99
CA ILE A 172 2.62 10.64 18.61
C ILE A 172 3.03 9.45 17.73
N ALA A 173 3.97 8.61 18.21
CA ALA A 173 4.31 7.34 17.56
C ALA A 173 3.08 6.44 17.40
N SER A 174 2.22 6.34 18.42
CA SER A 174 0.94 5.62 18.37
C SER A 174 -0.01 6.20 17.33
N ARG A 175 -0.13 7.53 17.22
CA ARG A 175 -0.97 8.17 16.18
C ARG A 175 -0.44 7.89 14.77
N PHE A 176 0.87 7.91 14.56
CA PHE A 176 1.46 7.54 13.27
C PHE A 176 1.29 6.04 12.98
N ALA A 177 1.40 5.18 13.99
CA ALA A 177 1.13 3.76 13.87
C ALA A 177 -0.34 3.49 13.51
N SER A 178 -1.30 4.14 14.16
CA SER A 178 -2.73 4.05 13.84
C SER A 178 -3.03 4.53 12.42
N LYS A 179 -2.50 5.69 12.02
CA LYS A 179 -2.67 6.20 10.64
C LYS A 179 -2.08 5.29 9.56
N ARG A 180 -0.99 4.58 9.89
CA ARG A 180 -0.39 3.58 9.00
C ARG A 180 -1.25 2.31 8.95
N LEU A 181 -1.75 1.83 10.09
CA LEU A 181 -2.68 0.70 10.14
C LEU A 181 -3.94 0.98 9.32
N GLU A 182 -4.53 2.17 9.46
CA GLU A 182 -5.67 2.62 8.64
C GLU A 182 -5.34 2.61 7.14
N GLY A 183 -4.14 3.06 6.75
CA GLY A 183 -3.70 3.03 5.35
C GLY A 183 -3.55 1.61 4.80
N LEU A 184 -3.01 0.68 5.60
CA LEU A 184 -2.86 -0.73 5.23
C LEU A 184 -4.22 -1.43 5.13
N GLU A 185 -5.11 -1.22 6.11
CA GLU A 185 -6.47 -1.75 6.09
C GLU A 185 -7.26 -1.22 4.90
N PHE A 186 -7.08 0.06 4.55
CA PHE A 186 -7.70 0.66 3.38
C PHE A 186 -7.28 -0.02 2.08
N LEU A 187 -5.98 -0.27 1.88
CA LEU A 187 -5.48 -0.99 0.70
C LEU A 187 -6.01 -2.43 0.63
N LYS A 188 -6.22 -3.09 1.78
CA LYS A 188 -6.81 -4.43 1.87
C LYS A 188 -8.34 -4.43 1.85
N SER A 189 -8.99 -3.26 1.83
CA SER A 189 -10.45 -3.12 1.96
C SER A 189 -11.05 -3.77 3.20
N GLY A 190 -10.29 -3.80 4.30
CA GLY A 190 -10.69 -4.47 5.53
C GLY A 190 -10.65 -6.00 5.47
N ILE A 191 -10.16 -6.60 4.39
CA ILE A 191 -9.98 -8.06 4.30
C ILE A 191 -8.81 -8.45 5.20
N ALA A 192 -9.06 -9.35 6.15
CA ALA A 192 -8.06 -9.88 7.08
C ALA A 192 -7.14 -10.90 6.38
N THR A 193 -6.27 -10.43 5.49
CA THR A 193 -5.34 -11.28 4.73
C THR A 193 -4.30 -11.92 5.65
N ARG A 194 -4.24 -13.25 5.61
CA ARG A 194 -3.38 -14.08 6.47
C ARG A 194 -2.03 -14.40 5.82
N ASN A 195 -1.87 -14.11 4.53
CA ASN A 195 -0.60 -14.35 3.83
C ASN A 195 0.50 -13.32 4.22
N PRO A 196 1.62 -13.74 4.84
CA PRO A 196 2.65 -12.82 5.31
C PRO A 196 3.43 -12.15 4.18
N ALA A 197 3.62 -12.83 3.05
CA ALA A 197 4.32 -12.26 1.89
C ALA A 197 3.49 -11.14 1.24
N PHE A 198 2.19 -11.39 1.05
CA PHE A 198 1.24 -10.40 0.55
C PHE A 198 1.14 -9.20 1.50
N ASN A 199 1.08 -9.43 2.82
CA ASN A 199 1.08 -8.36 3.81
C ASN A 199 2.31 -7.46 3.71
N ARG A 200 3.51 -8.05 3.55
CA ARG A 200 4.75 -7.28 3.31
C ARG A 200 4.70 -6.49 2.01
N SER A 201 4.20 -7.07 0.92
CA SER A 201 4.05 -6.36 -0.36
C SER A 201 3.10 -5.16 -0.21
N ILE A 202 1.97 -5.32 0.49
CA ILE A 202 1.02 -4.22 0.75
C ILE A 202 1.66 -3.11 1.59
N GLU A 203 2.48 -3.45 2.59
CA GLU A 203 3.24 -2.45 3.35
C GLU A 203 4.23 -1.67 2.48
N GLN A 204 4.90 -2.33 1.55
CA GLN A 204 5.80 -1.66 0.62
C GLN A 204 5.02 -0.78 -0.36
N ILE A 205 3.91 -1.27 -0.90
CA ILE A 205 3.00 -0.51 -1.78
C ILE A 205 2.52 0.76 -1.07
N GLU A 206 2.09 0.66 0.19
CA GLU A 206 1.65 1.82 0.99
C GLU A 206 2.76 2.87 1.11
N ARG A 207 3.98 2.45 1.47
CA ARG A 207 5.13 3.36 1.57
C ARG A 207 5.45 4.03 0.24
N VAL A 208 5.50 3.27 -0.86
CA VAL A 208 5.79 3.81 -2.20
C VAL A 208 4.67 4.74 -2.65
N ALA A 209 3.40 4.36 -2.44
CA ALA A 209 2.25 5.19 -2.75
C ALA A 209 2.27 6.52 -2.00
N LEU A 210 2.70 6.55 -0.74
CA LEU A 210 2.72 7.78 0.06
C LEU A 210 3.96 8.65 -0.16
N ARG A 211 5.10 8.04 -0.50
CA ARG A 211 6.42 8.73 -0.54
C ARG A 211 6.97 8.95 -1.94
N SER A 212 6.39 8.33 -2.97
CA SER A 212 6.89 8.40 -4.34
C SER A 212 5.80 8.77 -5.34
N LYS A 213 6.25 9.42 -6.43
CA LYS A 213 5.47 9.68 -7.66
C LYS A 213 5.92 8.79 -8.82
N ALA A 214 6.87 7.90 -8.59
CA ALA A 214 7.42 7.06 -9.64
C ALA A 214 6.43 5.96 -10.10
N PRO A 215 6.60 5.41 -11.32
CA PRO A 215 5.80 4.29 -11.83
C PRO A 215 5.78 3.08 -10.90
N MET A 216 4.63 2.39 -10.85
CA MET A 216 4.51 1.07 -10.23
C MET A 216 4.09 0.02 -11.27
N LEU A 217 4.68 -1.17 -11.21
CA LEU A 217 4.36 -2.32 -12.02
C LEU A 217 3.77 -3.44 -11.14
N LEU A 218 2.53 -3.82 -11.42
CA LEU A 218 1.81 -4.91 -10.75
C LEU A 218 1.84 -6.15 -11.65
N ILE A 219 2.55 -7.18 -11.22
CA ILE A 219 2.67 -8.45 -11.94
C ILE A 219 1.76 -9.47 -11.28
N GLY A 220 0.96 -10.19 -12.06
CA GLY A 220 0.14 -11.26 -11.52
C GLY A 220 -0.91 -11.76 -12.49
N PRO A 221 -1.46 -12.97 -12.27
CA PRO A 221 -2.41 -13.56 -13.18
C PRO A 221 -3.69 -12.73 -13.29
N THR A 222 -4.44 -12.94 -14.38
CA THR A 222 -5.74 -12.30 -14.57
C THR A 222 -6.68 -12.68 -13.42
N GLY A 223 -7.38 -11.69 -12.86
CA GLY A 223 -8.25 -11.90 -11.70
C GLY A 223 -7.54 -11.91 -10.34
N ALA A 224 -6.23 -11.63 -10.26
CA ALA A 224 -5.50 -11.51 -8.98
C ALA A 224 -5.80 -10.22 -8.18
N GLY A 225 -6.59 -9.28 -8.74
CA GLY A 225 -6.96 -8.02 -8.10
C GLY A 225 -6.11 -6.79 -8.47
N LYS A 226 -5.39 -6.80 -9.60
CA LYS A 226 -4.53 -5.68 -10.06
C LYS A 226 -5.30 -4.34 -10.17
N SER A 227 -6.40 -4.30 -10.93
CA SER A 227 -7.25 -3.09 -11.07
C SER A 227 -7.79 -2.60 -9.74
N PHE A 228 -8.21 -3.52 -8.88
CA PHE A 228 -8.72 -3.20 -7.55
C PHE A 228 -7.66 -2.52 -6.70
N LEU A 229 -6.46 -3.10 -6.63
CA LEU A 229 -5.35 -2.52 -5.89
C LEU A 229 -4.93 -1.15 -6.46
N ALA A 230 -4.87 -1.01 -7.79
CA ALA A 230 -4.56 0.27 -8.44
C ALA A 230 -5.56 1.37 -8.05
N ARG A 231 -6.87 1.04 -8.02
CA ARG A 231 -7.91 1.97 -7.57
C ARG A 231 -7.76 2.35 -6.09
N ARG A 232 -7.38 1.40 -5.24
CA ARG A 232 -7.10 1.70 -3.82
C ARG A 232 -5.87 2.58 -3.63
N ILE A 233 -4.81 2.38 -4.42
CA ILE A 233 -3.63 3.25 -4.39
C ILE A 233 -4.02 4.69 -4.80
N TYR A 234 -4.84 4.84 -5.84
CA TYR A 234 -5.40 6.14 -6.23
C TYR A 234 -6.20 6.80 -5.11
N GLU A 235 -7.16 6.08 -4.52
CA GLU A 235 -8.01 6.62 -3.45
C GLU A 235 -7.17 7.01 -2.22
N LEU A 236 -6.16 6.20 -1.86
CA LEU A 236 -5.23 6.50 -0.76
C LEU A 236 -4.48 7.82 -0.99
N LYS A 237 -3.91 8.02 -2.18
CA LYS A 237 -3.22 9.27 -2.54
C LYS A 237 -4.18 10.46 -2.56
N ARG A 238 -5.39 10.28 -3.10
CA ARG A 238 -6.43 11.32 -3.16
C ARG A 238 -6.87 11.76 -1.76
N ASN A 239 -7.11 10.81 -0.84
CA ASN A 239 -7.49 11.07 0.55
C ASN A 239 -6.39 11.81 1.33
N ARG A 240 -5.13 11.71 0.89
CA ARG A 240 -3.98 12.44 1.46
C ARG A 240 -3.70 13.77 0.75
N HIS A 241 -4.62 14.24 -0.10
CA HIS A 241 -4.48 15.46 -0.90
C HIS A 241 -3.22 15.49 -1.79
N GLN A 242 -2.68 14.31 -2.15
CA GLN A 242 -1.50 14.20 -3.01
C GLN A 242 -1.84 14.27 -4.51
N MET A 243 -3.12 14.23 -4.86
CA MET A 243 -3.61 14.31 -6.24
C MET A 243 -5.06 14.82 -6.33
N GLN A 244 -5.40 15.49 -7.43
CA GLN A 244 -6.73 16.08 -7.67
C GLN A 244 -7.42 15.57 -8.93
N GLY A 245 -6.64 15.12 -9.93
CA GLY A 245 -7.17 14.56 -11.17
C GLY A 245 -7.79 13.18 -11.00
N ARG A 246 -8.50 12.71 -12.02
CA ARG A 246 -9.25 11.46 -11.97
C ARG A 246 -8.38 10.20 -12.14
N PHE A 247 -8.93 9.07 -11.72
CA PHE A 247 -8.43 7.74 -12.07
C PHE A 247 -8.92 7.36 -13.46
N VAL A 248 -8.00 7.04 -14.36
CA VAL A 248 -8.29 6.56 -15.71
C VAL A 248 -7.75 5.14 -15.84
N GLU A 249 -8.64 4.19 -16.13
CA GLU A 249 -8.31 2.79 -16.32
C GLU A 249 -8.40 2.44 -17.81
N VAL A 250 -7.36 1.79 -18.33
CA VAL A 250 -7.26 1.41 -19.73
C VAL A 250 -6.84 -0.05 -19.84
N ASN A 251 -7.64 -0.86 -20.53
CA ASN A 251 -7.28 -2.25 -20.84
C ASN A 251 -6.55 -2.30 -22.18
N CYS A 252 -5.23 -2.45 -22.15
CA CYS A 252 -4.38 -2.49 -23.34
C CYS A 252 -4.67 -3.68 -24.26
N ALA A 253 -5.28 -4.76 -23.76
CA ALA A 253 -5.67 -5.91 -24.60
C ALA A 253 -6.76 -5.56 -25.62
N THR A 254 -7.56 -4.53 -25.34
CA THR A 254 -8.65 -4.07 -26.23
C THR A 254 -8.18 -3.04 -27.27
N LEU A 255 -6.92 -2.62 -27.20
CA LEU A 255 -6.35 -1.57 -28.03
C LEU A 255 -5.49 -2.19 -29.15
N ARG A 256 -5.82 -1.87 -30.41
CA ARG A 256 -5.07 -2.29 -31.61
C ARG A 256 -5.04 -1.16 -32.65
N GLY A 257 -3.87 -0.89 -33.23
CA GLY A 257 -3.69 0.00 -34.38
C GLY A 257 -4.18 1.43 -34.13
N ASP A 258 -4.74 2.07 -35.17
CA ASP A 258 -5.22 3.47 -35.09
C ASP A 258 -6.24 3.70 -33.96
N GLY A 259 -7.05 2.69 -33.62
CA GLY A 259 -7.99 2.74 -32.51
C GLY A 259 -7.29 2.85 -31.14
N ALA A 260 -6.14 2.19 -30.97
CA ALA A 260 -5.31 2.31 -29.77
C ALA A 260 -4.77 3.73 -29.61
N MET A 261 -4.17 4.24 -30.68
CA MET A 261 -3.56 5.58 -30.69
C MET A 261 -4.61 6.66 -30.44
N SER A 262 -5.74 6.56 -31.13
CA SER A 262 -6.88 7.45 -30.97
C SER A 262 -7.46 7.42 -29.54
N ALA A 263 -7.56 6.26 -28.91
CA ALA A 263 -8.06 6.14 -27.54
C ALA A 263 -7.08 6.70 -26.51
N LEU A 264 -5.79 6.35 -26.60
CA LEU A 264 -4.76 6.76 -25.64
C LEU A 264 -4.41 8.24 -25.77
N PHE A 265 -4.06 8.68 -26.97
CA PHE A 265 -3.48 10.00 -27.23
C PHE A 265 -4.52 11.02 -27.74
N GLY A 266 -5.69 10.56 -28.16
CA GLY A 266 -6.69 11.40 -28.80
C GLY A 266 -6.40 11.59 -30.27
N HIS A 267 -7.29 12.31 -30.96
CA HIS A 267 -7.13 12.60 -32.39
C HIS A 267 -7.79 13.92 -32.79
N VAL A 268 -7.29 14.52 -33.86
CA VAL A 268 -7.96 15.63 -34.53
C VAL A 268 -8.95 15.13 -35.58
N LYS A 269 -9.88 15.99 -35.98
CA LYS A 269 -10.85 15.69 -37.04
C LYS A 269 -10.11 15.30 -38.32
N GLY A 270 -10.50 14.16 -38.92
CA GLY A 270 -9.93 13.68 -40.17
C GLY A 270 -8.62 12.88 -40.05
N ALA A 271 -8.17 12.56 -38.82
CA ALA A 271 -6.92 11.83 -38.61
C ALA A 271 -6.90 10.38 -39.15
N PHE A 272 -8.06 9.72 -39.24
CA PHE A 272 -8.22 8.38 -39.79
C PHE A 272 -9.65 8.18 -40.32
N THR A 273 -9.91 7.05 -41.00
CA THR A 273 -11.24 6.71 -41.53
C THR A 273 -12.26 6.54 -40.39
N GLY A 274 -13.20 7.49 -40.29
CA GLY A 274 -14.21 7.53 -39.21
C GLY A 274 -13.97 8.62 -38.15
N ALA A 275 -12.86 9.37 -38.21
CA ALA A 275 -12.57 10.50 -37.33
C ALA A 275 -13.41 11.75 -37.64
N GLN A 276 -14.73 11.67 -37.44
CA GLN A 276 -15.66 12.76 -37.77
C GLN A 276 -15.52 13.98 -36.85
N ASN A 277 -15.18 13.75 -35.58
CA ASN A 277 -15.01 14.77 -34.55
C ASN A 277 -13.67 14.57 -33.84
N ALA A 278 -13.05 15.65 -33.36
CA ALA A 278 -11.87 15.54 -32.52
C ALA A 278 -12.24 14.95 -31.13
N ARG A 279 -11.32 14.19 -30.53
CA ARG A 279 -11.51 13.57 -29.22
C ARG A 279 -10.26 13.67 -28.38
N ASP A 280 -10.44 14.05 -27.12
CA ASP A 280 -9.38 14.00 -26.12
C ASP A 280 -9.03 12.55 -25.73
N GLY A 281 -7.73 12.25 -25.69
CA GLY A 281 -7.23 10.93 -25.31
C GLY A 281 -7.32 10.62 -23.82
N LEU A 282 -7.22 9.34 -23.49
CA LEU A 282 -7.24 8.80 -22.12
C LEU A 282 -6.03 9.30 -21.29
N LEU A 283 -4.90 9.59 -21.91
CA LEU A 283 -3.75 10.18 -21.20
C LEU A 283 -4.08 11.60 -20.73
N ARG A 284 -4.64 12.44 -21.62
CA ARG A 284 -5.05 13.81 -21.27
C ARG A 284 -6.14 13.81 -20.21
N ALA A 285 -7.04 12.85 -20.28
CA ALA A 285 -8.04 12.59 -19.26
C ALA A 285 -7.46 12.30 -17.87
N ALA A 286 -6.25 11.76 -17.77
CA ALA A 286 -5.58 11.43 -16.52
C ALA A 286 -4.77 12.61 -15.93
N ASN A 287 -4.80 13.80 -16.54
CA ASN A 287 -4.06 14.96 -16.07
C ASN A 287 -4.33 15.32 -14.60
N GLY A 288 -3.28 15.57 -13.84
CA GLY A 288 -3.28 15.77 -12.39
C GLY A 288 -3.69 14.53 -11.57
N GLY A 289 -3.87 13.39 -12.23
CA GLY A 289 -4.50 12.18 -11.74
C GLY A 289 -3.60 10.94 -11.86
N MET A 290 -4.23 9.79 -12.11
CA MET A 290 -3.53 8.52 -12.24
C MET A 290 -4.07 7.71 -13.41
N LEU A 291 -3.15 7.18 -14.21
CA LEU A 291 -3.40 6.28 -15.31
C LEU A 291 -3.05 4.84 -14.89
N PHE A 292 -4.03 3.95 -14.92
CA PHE A 292 -3.82 2.52 -14.78
C PHE A 292 -3.89 1.84 -16.15
N LEU A 293 -2.79 1.21 -16.56
CA LEU A 293 -2.68 0.46 -17.81
C LEU A 293 -2.70 -1.04 -17.50
N ASP A 294 -3.85 -1.69 -17.68
CA ASP A 294 -3.97 -3.13 -17.49
C ASP A 294 -3.52 -3.88 -18.75
N GLU A 295 -2.81 -4.97 -18.53
CA GLU A 295 -2.20 -5.81 -19.57
C GLU A 295 -1.28 -5.04 -20.54
N ILE A 296 -0.38 -4.21 -20.00
CA ILE A 296 0.55 -3.38 -20.79
C ILE A 296 1.41 -4.19 -21.79
N GLY A 297 1.71 -5.45 -21.47
CA GLY A 297 2.44 -6.38 -22.34
C GLY A 297 1.68 -6.81 -23.61
N GLU A 298 0.47 -6.29 -23.83
CA GLU A 298 -0.30 -6.46 -25.07
C GLU A 298 -0.15 -5.29 -26.04
N LEU A 299 0.51 -4.19 -25.66
CA LEU A 299 0.71 -3.03 -26.55
C LEU A 299 1.64 -3.38 -27.72
N GLY A 300 1.37 -2.82 -28.90
CA GLY A 300 2.26 -2.89 -30.05
C GLY A 300 3.46 -1.95 -29.92
N ALA A 301 4.44 -2.10 -30.82
CA ALA A 301 5.71 -1.37 -30.75
C ALA A 301 5.54 0.15 -30.87
N ASP A 302 4.63 0.61 -31.73
CA ASP A 302 4.35 2.04 -31.94
C ASP A 302 3.67 2.64 -30.71
N GLU A 303 2.68 1.94 -30.13
CA GLU A 303 2.02 2.40 -28.90
C GLU A 303 3.00 2.44 -27.73
N GLN A 304 3.93 1.48 -27.63
CA GLN A 304 4.98 1.48 -26.61
C GLN A 304 5.91 2.70 -26.75
N ALA A 305 6.32 3.05 -27.97
CA ALA A 305 7.18 4.20 -28.24
C ALA A 305 6.49 5.52 -27.87
N MET A 306 5.23 5.69 -28.27
CA MET A 306 4.46 6.88 -27.93
C MET A 306 4.19 6.98 -26.42
N LEU A 307 3.91 5.85 -25.77
CA LEU A 307 3.68 5.80 -24.34
C LEU A 307 4.94 6.16 -23.54
N LEU A 308 6.11 5.69 -23.97
CA LEU A 308 7.39 6.08 -23.37
C LEU A 308 7.57 7.60 -23.38
N LYS A 309 7.38 8.23 -24.55
CA LYS A 309 7.46 9.70 -24.67
C LYS A 309 6.50 10.40 -23.71
N ALA A 310 5.25 9.94 -23.64
CA ALA A 310 4.26 10.52 -22.74
C ALA A 310 4.61 10.35 -21.25
N ILE A 311 5.24 9.23 -20.87
CA ILE A 311 5.66 8.97 -19.47
C ILE A 311 6.85 9.85 -19.08
N GLU A 312 7.82 10.04 -19.97
CA GLU A 312 9.06 10.77 -19.71
C GLU A 312 8.89 12.29 -19.82
N GLU A 313 8.32 12.76 -20.93
CA GLU A 313 8.24 14.18 -21.25
C GLU A 313 6.94 14.83 -20.76
N LYS A 314 5.96 14.03 -20.34
CA LYS A 314 4.58 14.48 -20.03
C LYS A 314 3.89 15.19 -21.19
N ARG A 315 4.43 15.04 -22.41
CA ARG A 315 3.96 15.66 -23.64
C ARG A 315 3.81 14.62 -24.73
N PHE A 316 2.77 14.76 -25.55
CA PHE A 316 2.51 13.85 -26.66
C PHE A 316 1.65 14.52 -27.74
N PHE A 317 1.66 13.96 -28.95
CA PHE A 317 0.85 14.42 -30.06
C PHE A 317 -0.44 13.61 -30.15
N PRO A 318 -1.62 14.25 -30.22
CA PRO A 318 -2.83 13.59 -30.70
C PRO A 318 -2.63 13.09 -32.14
N LEU A 319 -3.28 11.99 -32.49
CA LEU A 319 -3.18 11.42 -33.84
C LEU A 319 -3.63 12.45 -34.88
N GLY A 320 -2.79 12.67 -35.90
CA GLY A 320 -3.01 13.65 -36.98
C GLY A 320 -2.77 15.12 -36.58
N SER A 321 -2.21 15.39 -35.40
CA SER A 321 -1.92 16.75 -34.94
C SER A 321 -0.42 17.05 -34.91
N ASP A 322 -0.05 18.24 -35.37
CA ASP A 322 1.30 18.80 -35.21
C ASP A 322 1.46 19.62 -33.92
N LYS A 323 0.44 19.62 -33.04
CA LYS A 323 0.46 20.32 -31.76
C LYS A 323 0.55 19.33 -30.62
N GLU A 324 1.57 19.48 -29.79
CA GLU A 324 1.67 18.70 -28.57
C GLU A 324 0.63 19.14 -27.53
N VAL A 325 0.18 18.16 -26.75
CA VAL A 325 -0.59 18.37 -25.53
C VAL A 325 0.23 17.89 -24.34
N GLU A 326 0.04 18.54 -23.20
CA GLU A 326 0.71 18.20 -21.94
C GLU A 326 -0.27 17.51 -20.99
N SER A 327 0.24 16.51 -20.26
CA SER A 327 -0.50 15.86 -19.18
C SER A 327 0.44 15.30 -18.11
N ASP A 328 0.35 15.84 -16.89
CA ASP A 328 1.06 15.32 -15.72
C ASP A 328 0.20 14.29 -14.99
N PHE A 329 0.53 13.01 -15.14
CA PHE A 329 -0.16 11.90 -14.51
C PHE A 329 0.81 10.94 -13.84
N LEU A 330 0.34 10.28 -12.77
CA LEU A 330 1.02 9.12 -12.19
C LEU A 330 0.61 7.85 -12.95
N ILE A 331 1.49 6.86 -12.99
CA ILE A 331 1.23 5.61 -13.73
C ILE A 331 1.32 4.38 -12.82
N ILE A 332 0.35 3.49 -12.98
CA ILE A 332 0.41 2.11 -12.51
C ILE A 332 0.21 1.22 -13.74
N ALA A 333 1.13 0.31 -13.99
CA ALA A 333 1.02 -0.69 -15.05
C ALA A 333 0.68 -2.05 -14.45
N GLY A 334 -0.18 -2.83 -15.11
CA GLY A 334 -0.53 -4.19 -14.74
C GLY A 334 -0.18 -5.16 -15.87
N THR A 335 0.29 -6.36 -15.54
CA THR A 335 0.44 -7.43 -16.53
C THR A 335 0.44 -8.82 -15.90
N HIS A 336 0.01 -9.83 -16.65
CA HIS A 336 0.24 -11.24 -16.33
C HIS A 336 1.48 -11.84 -17.03
N ARG A 337 2.09 -11.10 -17.97
CA ARG A 337 3.19 -11.59 -18.79
C ARG A 337 4.53 -11.29 -18.15
N ASP A 338 5.52 -12.14 -18.42
CA ASP A 338 6.90 -11.82 -18.10
C ASP A 338 7.46 -10.81 -19.11
N LEU A 339 7.52 -9.55 -18.72
CA LEU A 339 8.04 -8.47 -19.56
C LEU A 339 9.53 -8.62 -19.85
N ARG A 340 10.33 -9.29 -19.00
CA ARG A 340 11.75 -9.49 -19.28
C ARG A 340 11.94 -10.42 -20.46
N SER A 341 11.22 -11.54 -20.46
CA SER A 341 11.21 -12.48 -21.59
C SER A 341 10.70 -11.79 -22.86
N ARG A 342 9.66 -10.95 -22.77
CA ARG A 342 9.15 -10.16 -23.91
C ARG A 342 10.17 -9.18 -24.48
N VAL A 343 11.00 -8.56 -23.64
CA VAL A 343 12.09 -7.69 -24.08
C VAL A 343 13.14 -8.51 -24.83
N ALA A 344 13.53 -9.66 -24.30
CA ALA A 344 14.49 -10.56 -24.95
C ALA A 344 13.98 -11.07 -26.31
N GLU A 345 12.67 -11.27 -26.45
CA GLU A 345 12.01 -11.66 -27.71
C GLU A 345 11.80 -10.49 -28.69
N GLY A 346 12.13 -9.25 -28.30
CA GLY A 346 11.91 -8.06 -29.13
C GLY A 346 10.43 -7.64 -29.24
N LEU A 347 9.54 -8.22 -28.42
CA LEU A 347 8.10 -7.92 -28.39
C LEU A 347 7.75 -6.77 -27.44
N PHE A 348 8.68 -6.35 -26.59
CA PHE A 348 8.52 -5.21 -25.70
C PHE A 348 9.80 -4.38 -25.65
N ARG A 349 9.69 -3.06 -25.66
CA ARG A 349 10.86 -2.18 -25.68
C ARG A 349 11.56 -2.16 -24.32
N GLU A 350 12.89 -2.25 -24.36
CA GLU A 350 13.74 -2.24 -23.17
C GLU A 350 13.66 -0.90 -22.42
N ASP A 351 13.62 0.22 -23.14
CA ASP A 351 13.52 1.58 -22.59
C ASP A 351 12.21 1.80 -21.79
N LEU A 352 11.07 1.38 -22.35
CA LEU A 352 9.79 1.43 -21.66
C LEU A 352 9.78 0.52 -20.44
N TYR A 353 10.33 -0.69 -20.54
CA TYR A 353 10.43 -1.60 -19.39
C TYR A 353 11.27 -0.99 -18.27
N ALA A 354 12.44 -0.44 -18.59
CA ALA A 354 13.31 0.24 -17.63
C ALA A 354 12.60 1.41 -16.94
N ARG A 355 11.73 2.13 -17.68
CA ARG A 355 10.98 3.27 -17.14
C ARG A 355 9.88 2.86 -16.15
N ILE A 356 9.18 1.75 -16.41
CA ILE A 356 8.02 1.34 -15.59
C ILE A 356 8.37 0.36 -14.45
N ASN A 357 9.51 -0.34 -14.53
CA ASN A 357 9.91 -1.41 -13.61
C ASN A 357 10.62 -0.93 -12.32
N LEU A 358 10.52 0.36 -11.97
CA LEU A 358 11.18 0.86 -10.76
C LEU A 358 10.60 0.25 -9.47
N TRP A 359 9.27 0.22 -9.36
CA TRP A 359 8.57 -0.38 -8.24
C TRP A 359 7.72 -1.53 -8.72
N THR A 360 8.23 -2.75 -8.59
CA THR A 360 7.57 -3.96 -9.09
C THR A 360 7.04 -4.79 -7.93
N PHE A 361 5.77 -5.20 -8.03
CA PHE A 361 5.07 -5.96 -7.01
C PHE A 361 4.36 -7.16 -7.62
N ASP A 362 4.71 -8.35 -7.11
CA ASP A 362 4.05 -9.60 -7.48
C ASP A 362 2.77 -9.80 -6.65
N LEU A 363 1.65 -9.98 -7.36
CA LEU A 363 0.35 -10.32 -6.82
C LEU A 363 0.07 -11.80 -7.09
N PRO A 364 0.23 -12.69 -6.09
CA PRO A 364 0.01 -14.12 -6.29
C PRO A 364 -1.44 -14.42 -6.68
N GLY A 365 -1.67 -15.47 -7.45
CA GLY A 365 -3.02 -15.99 -7.69
C GLY A 365 -3.66 -16.52 -6.40
N LEU A 366 -4.98 -16.77 -6.42
CA LEU A 366 -5.72 -17.25 -5.25
C LEU A 366 -5.19 -18.59 -4.74
N ALA A 367 -4.83 -19.51 -5.64
CA ALA A 367 -4.21 -20.79 -5.29
C ALA A 367 -2.86 -20.65 -4.57
N GLY A 368 -2.15 -19.53 -4.76
CA GLY A 368 -0.89 -19.19 -4.08
C GLY A 368 -1.09 -18.52 -2.71
N ARG A 369 -2.33 -18.22 -2.32
CA ARG A 369 -2.71 -17.61 -1.03
C ARG A 369 -4.04 -18.16 -0.53
N ARG A 370 -4.10 -19.48 -0.34
CA ARG A 370 -5.34 -20.18 0.07
C ARG A 370 -5.83 -19.74 1.45
N GLU A 371 -4.94 -19.31 2.33
CA GLU A 371 -5.27 -18.75 3.64
C GLU A 371 -6.12 -17.47 3.57
N ASP A 372 -6.15 -16.79 2.42
CA ASP A 372 -6.99 -15.61 2.19
C ASP A 372 -8.40 -15.98 1.70
N ILE A 373 -8.69 -17.25 1.38
CA ILE A 373 -10.01 -17.67 0.88
C ILE A 373 -11.11 -17.38 1.89
N GLU A 374 -10.95 -17.83 3.14
CA GLU A 374 -11.97 -17.62 4.18
C GLU A 374 -12.31 -16.13 4.38
N PRO A 375 -11.33 -15.22 4.61
CA PRO A 375 -11.60 -13.78 4.67
C PRO A 375 -12.28 -13.21 3.42
N ASN A 376 -11.94 -13.72 2.23
CA ASN A 376 -12.55 -13.24 0.98
C ASN A 376 -13.99 -13.73 0.82
N ILE A 377 -14.35 -14.91 1.33
CA ILE A 377 -15.74 -15.38 1.32
C ILE A 377 -16.62 -14.41 2.13
N ASP A 378 -16.18 -14.04 3.33
CA ASP A 378 -16.94 -13.14 4.19
C ASP A 378 -17.08 -11.74 3.53
N PHE A 379 -16.02 -11.25 2.88
CA PHE A 379 -16.04 -10.01 2.10
C PHE A 379 -17.01 -10.07 0.91
N GLU A 380 -17.00 -11.15 0.12
CA GLU A 380 -17.87 -11.28 -1.05
C GLU A 380 -19.35 -11.43 -0.65
N LEU A 381 -19.66 -12.08 0.48
CA LEU A 381 -21.02 -12.13 1.03
C LEU A 381 -21.52 -10.73 1.45
N GLU A 382 -20.67 -9.95 2.12
CA GLU A 382 -21.01 -8.58 2.50
C GLU A 382 -21.14 -7.67 1.27
N ARG A 383 -20.29 -7.85 0.27
CA ARG A 383 -20.39 -7.17 -1.02
C ARG A 383 -21.71 -7.51 -1.73
N HIS A 384 -22.06 -8.78 -1.82
CA HIS A 384 -23.32 -9.22 -2.40
C HIS A 384 -24.52 -8.57 -1.69
N ALA A 385 -24.49 -8.54 -0.36
CA ALA A 385 -25.54 -7.90 0.43
C ALA A 385 -25.68 -6.39 0.17
N ARG A 386 -24.57 -5.68 -0.06
CA ARG A 386 -24.59 -4.25 -0.42
C ARG A 386 -25.10 -4.01 -1.83
N GLU A 387 -24.75 -4.87 -2.79
CA GLU A 387 -25.10 -4.69 -4.20
C GLU A 387 -26.55 -5.13 -4.50
N HIS A 388 -27.04 -6.20 -3.87
CA HIS A 388 -28.35 -6.81 -4.17
C HIS A 388 -29.41 -6.54 -3.09
N GLY A 389 -29.03 -5.92 -1.96
CA GLY A 389 -29.93 -5.64 -0.85
C GLY A 389 -30.38 -6.88 -0.07
N GLN A 390 -29.82 -8.06 -0.38
CA GLN A 390 -30.18 -9.34 0.24
C GLN A 390 -28.97 -9.97 0.91
N ARG A 391 -29.12 -10.34 2.19
CA ARG A 391 -28.04 -11.00 2.94
C ARG A 391 -28.10 -12.50 2.71
N ALA A 392 -27.01 -13.05 2.19
CA ALA A 392 -26.79 -14.49 2.14
C ALA A 392 -25.84 -14.94 3.25
N ARG A 393 -26.07 -16.14 3.81
CA ARG A 393 -25.21 -16.76 4.83
C ARG A 393 -25.15 -18.27 4.61
N PHE A 394 -23.98 -18.84 4.82
CA PHE A 394 -23.84 -20.30 4.83
C PHE A 394 -24.48 -20.92 6.09
N ASN A 395 -25.08 -22.09 5.91
CA ASN A 395 -25.22 -23.06 6.99
C ASN A 395 -23.84 -23.49 7.48
N LEU A 396 -23.74 -23.93 8.74
CA LEU A 396 -22.45 -24.26 9.36
C LEU A 396 -21.69 -25.35 8.58
N GLU A 397 -22.37 -26.45 8.25
CA GLU A 397 -21.78 -27.57 7.52
C GLU A 397 -21.50 -27.21 6.05
N ALA A 398 -22.38 -26.44 5.40
CA ALA A 398 -22.15 -25.90 4.07
C ALA A 398 -20.87 -25.05 4.00
N ARG A 399 -20.68 -24.13 4.97
CA ARG A 399 -19.46 -23.31 5.08
C ARG A 399 -18.22 -24.19 5.24
N ARG A 400 -18.29 -25.16 6.15
CA ARG A 400 -17.17 -26.07 6.43
C ARG A 400 -16.79 -26.87 5.19
N ARG A 401 -17.77 -27.39 4.47
CA ARG A 401 -17.55 -28.17 3.23
C ARG A 401 -16.95 -27.33 2.12
N TYR A 402 -17.53 -26.16 1.85
CA TYR A 402 -17.01 -25.25 0.82
C TYR A 402 -15.58 -24.80 1.15
N LEU A 403 -15.30 -24.42 2.40
CA LEU A 403 -13.95 -24.04 2.83
C LEU A 403 -12.94 -25.18 2.68
N ALA A 404 -13.33 -26.42 3.03
CA ALA A 404 -12.48 -27.59 2.89
C ALA A 404 -12.11 -27.85 1.42
N PHE A 405 -13.09 -27.77 0.51
CA PHE A 405 -12.85 -27.88 -0.92
C PHE A 405 -12.00 -26.71 -1.45
N ALA A 406 -12.42 -25.47 -1.20
CA ALA A 406 -11.78 -24.26 -1.71
C ALA A 406 -10.31 -24.14 -1.29
N SER A 407 -9.97 -24.63 -0.09
CA SER A 407 -8.61 -24.64 0.45
C SER A 407 -7.81 -25.89 0.10
N SER A 408 -8.41 -26.86 -0.60
CA SER A 408 -7.74 -28.10 -0.99
C SER A 408 -6.77 -27.88 -2.15
N ARG A 409 -5.93 -28.90 -2.42
CA ARG A 409 -5.07 -28.93 -3.61
C ARG A 409 -5.85 -29.13 -4.90
N GLU A 410 -7.06 -29.70 -4.82
CA GLU A 410 -7.96 -29.88 -5.96
C GLU A 410 -8.45 -28.52 -6.50
N ALA A 411 -8.61 -27.54 -5.61
CA ALA A 411 -9.03 -26.20 -6.02
C ALA A 411 -7.94 -25.45 -6.79
N ALA A 412 -8.13 -25.36 -8.10
CA ALA A 412 -7.17 -24.77 -9.05
C ALA A 412 -7.26 -23.23 -9.10
N TRP A 413 -8.45 -22.67 -8.92
CA TRP A 413 -8.72 -21.23 -8.97
C TRP A 413 -8.12 -20.54 -10.22
N LEU A 414 -8.36 -21.11 -11.40
CA LEU A 414 -7.83 -20.61 -12.68
C LEU A 414 -8.25 -19.15 -12.94
N GLY A 415 -9.46 -18.76 -12.50
CA GLY A 415 -9.95 -17.39 -12.58
C GLY A 415 -9.67 -16.53 -11.34
N ASN A 416 -8.88 -17.03 -10.38
CA ASN A 416 -8.49 -16.34 -9.14
C ASN A 416 -9.70 -15.75 -8.38
N PHE A 417 -9.60 -14.52 -7.88
CA PHE A 417 -10.65 -13.87 -7.09
C PHE A 417 -11.90 -13.57 -7.92
N ARG A 418 -11.79 -13.44 -9.25
CA ARG A 418 -12.97 -13.29 -10.12
C ARG A 418 -13.83 -14.55 -10.09
N GLU A 419 -13.20 -15.73 -10.08
CA GLU A 419 -13.90 -17.01 -9.98
C GLU A 419 -14.50 -17.23 -8.59
N LEU A 420 -13.77 -16.90 -7.52
CA LEU A 420 -14.29 -16.94 -6.16
C LEU A 420 -15.52 -16.02 -5.99
N SER A 421 -15.43 -14.76 -6.44
CA SER A 421 -16.54 -13.80 -6.40
C SER A 421 -17.76 -14.32 -7.17
N ALA A 422 -17.55 -14.90 -8.36
CA ALA A 422 -18.62 -15.50 -9.13
C ALA A 422 -19.23 -16.73 -8.44
N SER A 423 -18.41 -17.55 -7.79
CA SER A 423 -18.84 -18.73 -7.02
C SER A 423 -19.74 -18.35 -5.85
N ILE A 424 -19.29 -17.40 -5.02
CA ILE A 424 -20.08 -16.86 -3.90
C ILE A 424 -21.35 -16.19 -4.39
N THR A 425 -21.27 -15.39 -5.47
CA THR A 425 -22.46 -14.72 -6.03
C THR A 425 -23.49 -15.73 -6.50
N ARG A 426 -23.09 -16.82 -7.18
CA ARG A 426 -24.02 -17.87 -7.64
C ARG A 426 -24.72 -18.55 -6.46
N MET A 427 -23.96 -19.02 -5.48
CA MET A 427 -24.54 -19.65 -4.28
C MET A 427 -25.46 -18.68 -3.53
N ALA A 428 -25.04 -17.43 -3.33
CA ALA A 428 -25.84 -16.41 -2.65
C ALA A 428 -27.14 -16.07 -3.41
N THR A 429 -27.10 -16.05 -4.75
CA THR A 429 -28.27 -15.77 -5.59
C THR A 429 -29.28 -16.92 -5.56
N LEU A 430 -28.78 -18.16 -5.51
CA LEU A 430 -29.62 -19.35 -5.49
C LEU A 430 -30.14 -19.67 -4.07
N ALA A 431 -29.56 -19.09 -3.03
CA ALA A 431 -29.88 -19.32 -1.63
C ALA A 431 -31.35 -18.99 -1.28
N ASP A 432 -32.15 -20.01 -1.01
CA ASP A 432 -33.52 -19.82 -0.54
C ASP A 432 -33.53 -19.11 0.81
N SER A 433 -34.29 -18.00 0.88
CA SER A 433 -34.33 -17.12 2.06
C SER A 433 -32.95 -16.65 2.54
N GLY A 434 -31.96 -16.56 1.63
CA GLY A 434 -30.61 -16.12 1.95
C GLY A 434 -29.79 -17.13 2.76
N ARG A 435 -30.13 -18.42 2.75
CA ARG A 435 -29.32 -19.48 3.36
C ARG A 435 -28.68 -20.36 2.29
N ILE A 436 -27.35 -20.40 2.30
CA ILE A 436 -26.56 -21.29 1.44
C ILE A 436 -26.43 -22.63 2.16
N ASP A 437 -27.06 -23.65 1.60
CA ASP A 437 -27.05 -25.01 2.14
C ASP A 437 -25.99 -25.90 1.48
N GLU A 438 -25.94 -27.15 1.95
CA GLU A 438 -25.02 -28.18 1.51
C GLU A 438 -25.22 -28.58 0.05
N ALA A 439 -26.46 -28.63 -0.43
CA ALA A 439 -26.77 -29.02 -1.80
C ALA A 439 -26.24 -27.96 -2.78
N GLN A 440 -26.41 -26.68 -2.46
CA GLN A 440 -25.89 -25.58 -3.26
C GLN A 440 -24.35 -25.53 -3.28
N VAL A 441 -23.71 -25.89 -2.18
CA VAL A 441 -22.27 -26.02 -2.11
C VAL A 441 -21.78 -27.17 -2.99
N ASP A 442 -22.45 -28.33 -2.95
CA ASP A 442 -22.06 -29.49 -3.75
C ASP A 442 -22.22 -29.19 -5.26
N ASP A 443 -23.34 -28.58 -5.66
CA ASP A 443 -23.58 -28.15 -7.04
C ASP A 443 -22.51 -27.17 -7.55
N GLU A 444 -22.09 -26.22 -6.70
CA GLU A 444 -21.07 -25.24 -7.05
C GLU A 444 -19.66 -25.88 -7.09
N ILE A 445 -19.36 -26.82 -6.21
CA ILE A 445 -18.12 -27.61 -6.26
C ILE A 445 -18.03 -28.38 -7.56
N ASP A 446 -19.10 -29.04 -7.97
CA ASP A 446 -19.14 -29.81 -9.22
C ASP A 446 -19.03 -28.91 -10.45
N ARG A 447 -19.64 -27.72 -10.42
CA ARG A 447 -19.44 -26.69 -11.44
C ARG A 447 -17.97 -26.26 -11.55
N LEU A 448 -17.30 -26.01 -10.41
CA LEU A 448 -15.90 -25.62 -10.39
C LEU A 448 -14.99 -26.74 -10.90
N ARG A 449 -15.25 -27.99 -10.49
CA ARG A 449 -14.55 -29.17 -11.02
C ARG A 449 -14.70 -29.29 -12.53
N TYR A 450 -15.91 -29.10 -13.05
CA TYR A 450 -16.15 -29.11 -14.49
C TYR A 450 -15.37 -27.99 -15.19
N ALA A 451 -15.43 -26.76 -14.66
CA ALA A 451 -14.73 -25.61 -15.23
C ALA A 451 -13.21 -25.79 -15.25
N TRP A 452 -12.64 -26.53 -14.29
CA TRP A 452 -11.22 -26.86 -14.23
C TRP A 452 -10.85 -28.15 -14.99
N GLY A 453 -11.81 -28.78 -15.68
CA GLY A 453 -11.58 -30.02 -16.43
C GLY A 453 -11.32 -31.25 -15.55
N LEU A 454 -11.65 -31.18 -14.26
CA LEU A 454 -11.52 -32.27 -13.29
C LEU A 454 -12.72 -33.23 -13.35
N ALA A 455 -13.88 -32.73 -13.77
CA ALA A 455 -15.05 -33.53 -14.08
C ALA A 455 -15.34 -33.44 -15.58
N GLN A 456 -15.10 -34.53 -16.32
CA GLN A 456 -15.70 -34.66 -17.65
C GLN A 456 -17.20 -34.89 -17.46
N PRO A 457 -18.07 -34.35 -18.35
CA PRO A 457 -19.42 -34.86 -18.41
C PRO A 457 -19.27 -36.35 -18.65
N THR A 458 -19.96 -37.17 -17.86
CA THR A 458 -20.08 -38.60 -18.13
C THR A 458 -20.64 -38.75 -19.54
N ALA A 459 -19.76 -38.78 -20.54
CA ALA A 459 -20.05 -39.22 -21.88
C ALA A 459 -20.36 -40.69 -21.72
N VAL A 460 -21.63 -41.00 -21.45
CA VAL A 460 -22.17 -42.33 -21.19
C VAL A 460 -21.24 -43.10 -20.25
N SER A 461 -21.49 -43.02 -18.94
CA SER A 461 -20.97 -44.04 -18.02
C SER A 461 -21.19 -45.38 -18.69
N THR A 462 -20.12 -45.95 -19.22
CA THR A 462 -20.13 -47.27 -19.80
C THR A 462 -20.22 -48.14 -18.57
N GLU A 463 -21.45 -48.35 -18.08
CA GLU A 463 -21.74 -49.25 -16.99
C GLU A 463 -21.05 -50.56 -17.36
N LEU A 464 -20.02 -50.87 -16.60
CA LEU A 464 -19.30 -52.13 -16.75
C LEU A 464 -20.32 -53.21 -16.42
N PRO A 465 -20.67 -54.10 -17.35
CA PRO A 465 -21.67 -55.12 -17.07
C PRO A 465 -21.14 -56.08 -16.00
N GLY A 466 -21.95 -56.38 -14.98
CA GLY A 466 -21.61 -57.32 -13.90
C GLY A 466 -21.12 -56.66 -12.60
N ASP A 467 -20.62 -57.49 -11.68
CA ASP A 467 -20.25 -57.15 -10.30
C ASP A 467 -18.92 -56.36 -10.22
N SER A 468 -18.86 -55.23 -10.92
CA SER A 468 -17.65 -54.43 -11.12
C SER A 468 -17.09 -53.85 -9.82
N ASP A 469 -17.88 -53.79 -8.75
CA ASP A 469 -17.46 -53.34 -7.41
C ASP A 469 -16.52 -54.33 -6.71
N SER A 470 -16.46 -55.58 -7.15
CA SER A 470 -15.53 -56.60 -6.66
C SER A 470 -14.18 -56.62 -7.40
N MET A 471 -13.99 -55.74 -8.39
CA MET A 471 -12.78 -55.70 -9.22
C MET A 471 -11.75 -54.69 -8.73
N ASP A 472 -10.47 -55.04 -8.82
CA ASP A 472 -9.38 -54.11 -8.59
C ASP A 472 -9.42 -52.92 -9.57
N LEU A 473 -9.01 -51.74 -9.10
CA LEU A 473 -8.99 -50.50 -9.90
C LEU A 473 -8.23 -50.67 -11.23
N PHE A 474 -7.18 -51.48 -11.25
CA PHE A 474 -6.40 -51.81 -12.45
C PHE A 474 -7.25 -52.51 -13.52
N ASP A 475 -7.91 -53.62 -13.17
CA ASP A 475 -8.73 -54.39 -14.11
C ASP A 475 -9.96 -53.58 -14.55
N ARG A 476 -10.49 -52.74 -13.66
CA ARG A 476 -11.65 -51.88 -13.93
C ARG A 476 -11.35 -50.81 -14.98
N LEU A 477 -10.21 -50.12 -14.86
CA LEU A 477 -9.76 -49.15 -15.85
C LEU A 477 -9.40 -49.80 -17.19
N GLN A 478 -8.77 -50.98 -17.15
CA GLN A 478 -8.40 -51.73 -18.34
C GLN A 478 -9.64 -52.22 -19.12
N LEU A 479 -10.63 -52.79 -18.41
CA LEU A 479 -11.88 -53.25 -19.01
C LEU A 479 -12.71 -52.10 -19.60
N LYS A 480 -12.80 -50.97 -18.89
CA LYS A 480 -13.50 -49.77 -19.39
C LYS A 480 -12.93 -49.29 -20.72
N ALA A 481 -11.61 -49.11 -20.80
CA ALA A 481 -10.94 -48.69 -22.02
C ALA A 481 -11.16 -49.68 -23.18
N VAL A 482 -11.15 -50.99 -22.89
CA VAL A 482 -11.42 -52.03 -23.90
C VAL A 482 -12.86 -51.95 -24.41
N ILE A 483 -13.86 -51.76 -23.53
CA ILE A 483 -15.27 -51.65 -23.95
C ILE A 483 -15.52 -50.39 -24.78
N GLU A 484 -14.93 -49.25 -24.41
CA GLU A 484 -15.05 -48.00 -25.17
C GLU A 484 -14.57 -48.18 -26.63
N VAL A 485 -13.41 -48.82 -26.82
CA VAL A 485 -12.90 -49.15 -28.16
C VAL A 485 -13.79 -50.16 -28.88
N CYS A 486 -14.31 -51.17 -28.18
CA CYS A 486 -15.23 -52.14 -28.78
C CYS A 486 -16.54 -51.50 -29.28
N ARG A 487 -17.10 -50.53 -28.54
CA ARG A 487 -18.32 -49.82 -28.94
C ARG A 487 -18.10 -48.89 -30.14
N GLN A 488 -16.91 -48.32 -30.28
CA GLN A 488 -16.60 -47.40 -31.37
C GLN A 488 -16.20 -48.13 -32.66
N ALA A 489 -15.64 -49.34 -32.57
CA ALA A 489 -15.18 -50.11 -33.72
C ALA A 489 -16.31 -50.78 -34.53
N ASP A 490 -16.07 -51.00 -35.82
CA ASP A 490 -17.06 -51.59 -36.74
C ASP A 490 -17.12 -53.13 -36.67
N SER A 491 -16.05 -53.76 -36.14
CA SER A 491 -15.98 -55.21 -35.96
C SER A 491 -15.01 -55.61 -34.86
N LEU A 492 -15.14 -56.83 -34.35
CA LEU A 492 -14.21 -57.40 -33.38
C LEU A 492 -12.75 -57.37 -33.87
N SER A 493 -12.55 -57.55 -35.18
CA SER A 493 -11.24 -57.50 -35.82
C SER A 493 -10.66 -56.09 -35.85
N ASP A 494 -11.50 -55.07 -36.01
CA ASP A 494 -11.08 -53.66 -35.99
C ASP A 494 -10.73 -53.22 -34.56
N ALA A 495 -11.60 -53.50 -33.59
CA ALA A 495 -11.32 -53.24 -32.17
C ALA A 495 -10.01 -53.92 -31.71
N GLY A 496 -9.79 -55.16 -32.10
CA GLY A 496 -8.56 -55.88 -31.80
C GLY A 496 -7.31 -55.22 -32.38
N ARG A 497 -7.37 -54.70 -33.62
CA ARG A 497 -6.25 -53.99 -34.25
C ARG A 497 -5.92 -52.68 -33.55
N GLN A 498 -6.93 -51.96 -33.08
CA GLN A 498 -6.76 -50.70 -32.34
C GLN A 498 -6.13 -50.97 -30.96
N LEU A 499 -6.67 -51.94 -30.21
CA LEU A 499 -6.18 -52.28 -28.86
C LEU A 499 -4.78 -52.91 -28.86
N PHE A 500 -4.46 -53.73 -29.85
CA PHE A 500 -3.18 -54.44 -29.93
C PHE A 500 -2.20 -53.85 -30.95
N GLY A 501 -2.40 -52.57 -31.35
CA GLY A 501 -1.71 -51.89 -32.46
C GLY A 501 -0.17 -51.95 -32.43
N VAL A 502 0.43 -51.91 -31.24
CA VAL A 502 1.89 -52.04 -31.07
C VAL A 502 2.31 -53.51 -31.06
N SER A 503 1.66 -54.35 -30.25
CA SER A 503 2.05 -55.76 -30.08
C SER A 503 1.84 -56.63 -31.33
N ARG A 504 0.94 -56.22 -32.24
CA ARG A 504 0.69 -56.92 -33.50
C ARG A 504 1.82 -56.78 -34.51
N GLN A 505 2.57 -55.66 -34.48
CA GLN A 505 3.68 -55.40 -35.41
C GLN A 505 4.86 -56.37 -35.18
N ALA A 506 4.98 -56.91 -33.96
CA ALA A 506 6.04 -57.84 -33.58
C ALA A 506 5.67 -59.33 -33.82
N LYS A 507 4.48 -59.65 -34.35
CA LYS A 507 3.99 -61.03 -34.48
C LYS A 507 3.88 -61.47 -35.94
N ALA A 508 4.39 -62.66 -36.24
CA ALA A 508 4.34 -63.26 -37.58
C ALA A 508 2.91 -63.59 -38.06
N GLN A 509 2.00 -63.93 -37.14
CA GLN A 509 0.56 -64.11 -37.42
C GLN A 509 -0.27 -63.50 -36.29
N PRO A 510 -0.67 -62.23 -36.40
CA PRO A 510 -1.49 -61.57 -35.39
C PRO A 510 -2.96 -61.97 -35.54
N ASN A 511 -3.50 -62.71 -34.56
CA ASN A 511 -4.94 -62.96 -34.42
C ASN A 511 -5.53 -62.12 -33.27
N ASP A 512 -5.60 -60.81 -33.51
CA ASP A 512 -5.99 -59.81 -32.51
C ASP A 512 -7.48 -59.91 -32.12
N ALA A 513 -8.33 -60.38 -33.03
CA ALA A 513 -9.74 -60.64 -32.78
C ALA A 513 -9.96 -61.75 -31.73
N ASP A 514 -9.18 -62.84 -31.81
CA ASP A 514 -9.25 -63.93 -30.84
C ASP A 514 -8.71 -63.54 -29.46
N ARG A 515 -7.67 -62.70 -29.41
CA ARG A 515 -7.14 -62.14 -28.16
C ARG A 515 -8.17 -61.25 -27.46
N LEU A 516 -8.84 -60.38 -28.22
CA LEU A 516 -9.90 -59.54 -27.69
C LEU A 516 -11.09 -60.37 -27.20
N ARG A 517 -11.49 -61.39 -27.96
CA ARG A 517 -12.56 -62.32 -27.57
C ARG A 517 -12.26 -63.02 -26.24
N LYS A 518 -11.04 -63.55 -26.08
CA LYS A 518 -10.60 -64.20 -24.83
C LYS A 518 -10.54 -63.23 -23.64
N TYR A 519 -10.12 -61.98 -23.89
CA TYR A 519 -10.11 -60.94 -22.86
C TYR A 519 -11.53 -60.62 -22.38
N LEU A 520 -12.47 -60.37 -23.30
CA LEU A 520 -13.88 -60.10 -22.97
C LEU A 520 -14.53 -61.28 -22.23
N ALA A 521 -14.23 -62.51 -22.65
CA ALA A 521 -14.75 -63.73 -22.01
C ALA A 521 -14.29 -63.89 -20.54
N ARG A 522 -13.11 -63.39 -20.16
CA ARG A 522 -12.64 -63.39 -18.75
C ARG A 522 -13.56 -62.59 -17.84
N PHE A 523 -14.26 -61.60 -18.38
CA PHE A 523 -15.22 -60.75 -17.67
C PHE A 523 -16.67 -61.12 -17.99
N GLY A 524 -16.93 -62.28 -18.61
CA GLY A 524 -18.27 -62.73 -18.96
C GLY A 524 -18.94 -61.92 -20.08
N LEU A 525 -18.17 -61.17 -20.87
CA LEU A 525 -18.67 -60.30 -21.92
C LEU A 525 -18.52 -60.93 -23.31
N GLU A 526 -19.53 -60.69 -24.16
CA GLU A 526 -19.53 -61.12 -25.56
C GLU A 526 -19.68 -59.90 -26.47
N TRP A 527 -18.99 -59.92 -27.63
CA TRP A 527 -19.00 -58.82 -28.59
C TRP A 527 -20.41 -58.37 -28.99
N GLY A 528 -21.31 -59.31 -29.30
CA GLY A 528 -22.68 -58.98 -29.70
C GLY A 528 -23.42 -58.13 -28.65
N LYS A 529 -23.30 -58.50 -27.38
CA LYS A 529 -23.92 -57.78 -26.25
C LYS A 529 -23.34 -56.38 -26.02
N LEU A 530 -22.11 -56.12 -26.47
CA LEU A 530 -21.44 -54.82 -26.31
C LEU A 530 -21.80 -53.83 -27.43
N VAL A 531 -22.20 -54.33 -28.60
CA VAL A 531 -22.48 -53.53 -29.80
C VAL A 531 -23.98 -53.36 -30.06
N ASP A 532 -24.84 -54.24 -29.52
CA ASP A 532 -26.31 -54.12 -29.55
C ASP A 532 -26.87 -52.92 -28.76
N THR A 533 -26.02 -52.12 -28.12
CA THR A 533 -26.39 -50.86 -27.44
C THR A 533 -26.18 -49.61 -28.30
N LYS A 534 -25.84 -49.76 -29.60
CA LYS A 534 -25.69 -48.65 -30.54
C LYS A 534 -27.01 -48.01 -30.96
#